data_AF-A0A5S4GZZ7-F1
#
_entry.id   AF-A0A5S4GZZ7-F1
#
_cell.length_a   1.000
_cell.length_b   1.000
_cell.length_c   1.000
_cell.angle_alpha   90.00
_cell.angle_beta   90.00
_cell.angle_gamma   90.00
#
_symmetry.space_group_name_H-M   'P 1'
#
loop_
_entity.id
_entity.type
_entity.pdbx_description
1 polymer ?
#
loop_
_entity_poly.entity_id
_entity_poly.type
_entity_poly.pdbx_seq_one_letter_code
_entity_poly.pdbx_strand_id
1 'polypeptide(L)'
;MVRWPALELVSTIRHDGDGGVADDLATSQSAARWVHQQAELLDGHVDVARIAMDEELRNEIVRLRRAVRALFAHAVSPAPPSRADAHRLMPVEEALAQLNAAAAREAVVPRLDWPAGEAPRAGVLSAEPDANVRLIAALARAAIDFLSGPQREQLRACNAPRCVRYFVKSHGRQEWCKPSCGNRARVARHYQRRNAVDAGDLAEP
;
A
#
# COMPACT_ATOMS: atom_id res chain seq x y z
N MET A 1 -1.48 0.55 -16.51
CA MET A 1 -1.68 1.36 -15.28
C MET A 1 -0.42 1.17 -14.44
N VAL A 2 0.27 2.25 -14.06
CA VAL A 2 1.51 2.13 -13.28
C VAL A 2 1.16 1.53 -11.91
N ARG A 3 1.91 0.51 -11.50
CA ARG A 3 1.81 -0.12 -10.18
C ARG A 3 3.11 0.15 -9.43
N TRP A 4 2.99 0.37 -8.13
CA TRP A 4 4.14 0.63 -7.26
C TRP A 4 4.16 -0.44 -6.15
N PRO A 5 5.29 -1.13 -5.91
CA PRO A 5 5.35 -2.16 -4.87
C PRO A 5 4.89 -1.65 -3.49
N ALA A 6 5.26 -0.43 -3.13
CA ALA A 6 4.82 0.23 -1.90
C ALA A 6 3.28 0.36 -1.82
N LEU A 7 2.64 0.74 -2.93
CA LEU A 7 1.19 0.90 -2.99
C LEU A 7 0.46 -0.45 -2.96
N GLU A 8 1.02 -1.47 -3.62
CA GLU A 8 0.49 -2.84 -3.60
C GLU A 8 0.59 -3.45 -2.20
N LEU A 9 1.72 -3.23 -1.49
CA LEU A 9 1.94 -3.68 -0.11
C LEU A 9 0.89 -3.11 0.84
N VAL A 10 0.68 -1.79 0.83
CA VAL A 10 -0.36 -1.18 1.70
C VAL A 10 -1.77 -1.58 1.28
N SER A 11 -1.99 -1.94 0.01
CA SER A 11 -3.29 -2.33 -0.54
C SER A 11 -3.71 -3.78 -0.21
N THR A 12 -2.86 -4.56 0.45
CA THR A 12 -3.22 -5.86 1.06
C THR A 12 -4.29 -5.72 2.15
N ILE A 13 -4.45 -4.52 2.70
CA ILE A 13 -5.60 -4.14 3.53
C ILE A 13 -6.69 -3.57 2.62
N ARG A 14 -7.83 -4.25 2.56
CA ARG A 14 -8.96 -3.90 1.70
C ARG A 14 -10.28 -4.03 2.44
N HIS A 15 -11.34 -3.45 1.88
CA HIS A 15 -12.68 -3.69 2.42
C HIS A 15 -13.12 -5.14 2.11
N ASP A 16 -13.79 -5.79 3.05
CA ASP A 16 -14.32 -7.15 2.85
C ASP A 16 -15.64 -7.15 2.04
N GLY A 17 -16.41 -6.08 2.09
CA GLY A 17 -17.73 -5.96 1.46
C GLY A 17 -18.87 -5.80 2.46
N ASP A 18 -18.68 -6.32 3.67
CA ASP A 18 -19.66 -6.40 4.75
C ASP A 18 -19.46 -5.33 5.82
N GLY A 19 -18.42 -4.50 5.67
CA GLY A 19 -18.15 -3.35 6.55
C GLY A 19 -16.92 -3.52 7.42
N GLY A 20 -16.23 -4.66 7.33
CA GLY A 20 -14.94 -4.89 7.94
C GLY A 20 -13.79 -4.73 6.95
N VAL A 21 -12.66 -5.29 7.34
CA VAL A 21 -11.40 -5.24 6.62
C VAL A 21 -10.92 -6.66 6.36
N ALA A 22 -10.62 -6.96 5.09
CA ALA A 22 -9.91 -8.16 4.70
C ALA A 22 -8.41 -7.85 4.60
N ASP A 23 -7.61 -8.84 5.00
CA ASP A 23 -6.15 -8.79 4.98
C ASP A 23 -5.60 -9.90 4.08
N ASP A 24 -4.97 -9.52 2.97
CA ASP A 24 -4.36 -10.47 2.02
C ASP A 24 -3.11 -11.17 2.60
N LEU A 25 -2.59 -10.70 3.73
CA LEU A 25 -1.46 -11.28 4.47
C LEU A 25 -1.92 -12.01 5.75
N ALA A 26 -3.22 -12.30 5.88
CA ALA A 26 -3.79 -12.95 7.07
C ALA A 26 -3.16 -14.30 7.41
N THR A 27 -2.69 -15.07 6.42
CA THR A 27 -1.99 -16.35 6.63
C THR A 27 -0.72 -16.42 5.78
N SER A 28 0.18 -17.36 6.08
CA SER A 28 1.39 -17.57 5.27
C SER A 28 1.03 -17.97 3.84
N GLN A 29 -0.02 -18.78 3.63
CA GLN A 29 -0.48 -19.15 2.29
C GLN A 29 -1.04 -17.95 1.52
N SER A 30 -1.77 -17.05 2.17
CA SER A 30 -2.28 -15.85 1.51
C SER A 30 -1.16 -14.86 1.18
N ALA A 31 -0.18 -14.72 2.08
CA ALA A 31 1.02 -13.93 1.85
C ALA A 31 1.87 -14.48 0.69
N ALA A 32 2.09 -15.79 0.62
CA ALA A 32 2.79 -16.43 -0.49
C ALA A 32 2.10 -16.12 -1.83
N ARG A 33 0.77 -16.27 -1.88
CA ARG A 33 -0.03 -15.95 -3.07
C ARG A 33 0.12 -14.48 -3.45
N TRP A 34 0.10 -13.56 -2.48
CA TRP A 34 0.29 -12.14 -2.74
C TRP A 34 1.67 -11.83 -3.31
N VAL A 35 2.75 -12.40 -2.76
CA VAL A 35 4.12 -12.23 -3.28
C VAL A 35 4.22 -12.75 -4.72
N HIS A 36 3.66 -13.93 -5.02
CA HIS A 36 3.63 -14.46 -6.39
C HIS A 36 2.89 -13.54 -7.37
N GLN A 37 1.80 -12.88 -6.94
CA GLN A 37 1.09 -11.89 -7.76
C GLN A 37 1.89 -10.61 -8.02
N GLN A 38 2.96 -10.35 -7.24
CA GLN A 38 3.85 -9.21 -7.43
C GLN A 38 5.14 -9.58 -8.17
N ALA A 39 5.28 -10.80 -8.71
CA ALA A 39 6.51 -11.26 -9.34
C ALA A 39 7.06 -10.29 -10.41
N GLU A 40 6.20 -9.76 -11.28
CA GLU A 40 6.61 -8.77 -12.30
C GLU A 40 7.12 -7.46 -11.69
N LEU A 41 6.61 -7.04 -10.53
CA LEU A 41 7.02 -5.81 -9.84
C LEU A 41 8.30 -5.99 -9.01
N LEU A 42 8.62 -7.25 -8.67
CA LEU A 42 9.81 -7.62 -7.91
C LEU A 42 10.92 -8.17 -8.82
N ASP A 43 10.66 -8.27 -10.13
CA ASP A 43 11.61 -8.74 -11.12
C ASP A 43 12.89 -7.91 -11.09
N GLY A 44 14.03 -8.56 -11.30
CA GLY A 44 15.35 -7.97 -11.15
C GLY A 44 15.78 -7.68 -9.70
N HIS A 45 14.87 -7.68 -8.73
CA HIS A 45 15.18 -7.44 -7.32
C HIS A 45 15.13 -8.68 -6.45
N VAL A 46 14.23 -9.62 -6.74
CA VAL A 46 14.00 -10.82 -5.93
C VAL A 46 13.56 -11.96 -6.84
N ASP A 47 14.17 -13.14 -6.71
CA ASP A 47 13.66 -14.35 -7.34
C ASP A 47 12.52 -14.91 -6.48
N VAL A 48 11.28 -14.59 -6.85
CA VAL A 48 10.08 -14.99 -6.10
C VAL A 48 9.92 -16.51 -6.02
N ALA A 49 10.47 -17.28 -6.96
CA ALA A 49 10.41 -18.75 -6.92
C ALA A 49 11.26 -19.34 -5.78
N ARG A 50 12.24 -18.57 -5.25
CA ARG A 50 13.11 -18.97 -4.14
C ARG A 50 12.59 -18.56 -2.76
N ILE A 51 11.45 -17.87 -2.71
CA ILE A 51 10.86 -17.42 -1.45
C ILE A 51 10.23 -18.61 -0.71
N ALA A 52 10.71 -18.84 0.51
CA ALA A 52 10.10 -19.78 1.43
C ALA A 52 9.21 -18.99 2.41
N MET A 53 7.90 -19.00 2.16
CA MET A 53 6.94 -18.26 2.97
C MET A 53 6.56 -19.04 4.23
N ASP A 54 7.23 -18.72 5.33
CA ASP A 54 6.85 -19.16 6.67
C ASP A 54 6.12 -18.06 7.45
N GLU A 55 5.84 -18.35 8.71
CA GLU A 55 5.14 -17.44 9.61
C GLU A 55 6.02 -16.25 10.05
N GLU A 56 7.34 -16.43 10.12
CA GLU A 56 8.29 -15.37 10.48
C GLU A 56 8.36 -14.32 9.38
N LEU A 57 8.60 -14.73 8.14
CA LEU A 57 8.62 -13.86 6.97
C LEU A 57 7.27 -13.15 6.79
N ARG A 58 6.14 -13.87 6.94
CA ARG A 58 4.81 -13.24 6.89
C ARG A 58 4.70 -12.11 7.89
N ASN A 59 5.11 -12.35 9.15
CA ASN A 59 5.05 -11.35 10.20
C ASN A 59 5.99 -10.17 9.93
N GLU A 60 7.15 -10.38 9.30
CA GLU A 60 8.01 -9.30 8.80
C GLU A 60 7.33 -8.44 7.73
N ILE A 61 6.68 -9.06 6.72
CA ILE A 61 5.94 -8.32 5.69
C ILE A 61 4.80 -7.52 6.33
N VAL A 62 4.08 -8.10 7.29
CA VAL A 62 3.01 -7.40 8.02
C VAL A 62 3.54 -6.23 8.83
N ARG A 63 4.67 -6.38 9.53
CA ARG A 63 5.33 -5.28 10.25
C ARG A 63 5.75 -4.16 9.30
N LEU A 64 6.43 -4.50 8.21
CA LEU A 64 6.83 -3.54 7.19
C LEU A 64 5.61 -2.79 6.62
N ARG A 65 4.53 -3.50 6.28
CA ARG A 65 3.29 -2.89 5.83
C ARG A 65 2.73 -1.89 6.84
N ARG A 66 2.73 -2.23 8.14
CA ARG A 66 2.22 -1.31 9.18
C ARG A 66 3.05 -0.03 9.24
N ALA A 67 4.38 -0.13 9.16
CA ALA A 67 5.27 1.02 9.08
C ALA A 67 4.97 1.86 7.82
N VAL A 68 4.88 1.24 6.64
CA VAL A 68 4.59 1.96 5.39
C VAL A 68 3.20 2.63 5.41
N ARG A 69 2.18 1.96 5.98
CA ARG A 69 0.84 2.57 6.15
C ARG A 69 0.86 3.78 7.09
N ALA A 70 1.69 3.76 8.13
CA ALA A 70 1.87 4.91 9.02
C ALA A 70 2.56 6.09 8.30
N LEU A 71 3.57 5.81 7.50
CA LEU A 71 4.25 6.84 6.70
C LEU A 71 3.34 7.38 5.59
N PHE A 72 2.49 6.55 4.99
CA PHE A 72 1.48 6.99 4.03
C PHE A 72 0.41 7.87 4.70
N ALA A 73 -0.05 7.49 5.89
CA ALA A 73 -0.95 8.32 6.69
C ALA A 73 -0.34 9.69 7.02
N HIS A 74 0.95 9.72 7.40
CA HIS A 74 1.67 10.97 7.62
C HIS A 74 1.80 11.80 6.34
N ALA A 75 2.13 11.17 5.20
CA ALA A 75 2.33 11.83 3.92
C ALA A 75 1.05 12.46 3.34
N VAL A 76 -0.14 11.97 3.70
CA VAL A 76 -1.41 12.56 3.25
C VAL A 76 -1.94 13.66 4.18
N SER A 77 -1.30 13.89 5.33
CA SER A 77 -1.64 14.98 6.25
C SER A 77 -1.57 16.34 5.55
N PRO A 78 -2.51 17.28 5.80
CA PRO A 78 -3.55 17.29 6.85
C PRO A 78 -4.85 16.57 6.47
N ALA A 79 -4.93 15.92 5.31
CA ALA A 79 -6.12 15.14 4.97
C ALA A 79 -6.22 13.90 5.88
N PRO A 80 -7.43 13.39 6.15
CA PRO A 80 -7.60 12.20 6.98
C PRO A 80 -6.87 10.98 6.39
N PRO A 81 -6.24 10.15 7.24
CA PRO A 81 -5.67 8.89 6.79
C PRO A 81 -6.77 7.89 6.41
N SER A 82 -6.39 6.73 5.88
CA SER A 82 -7.35 5.66 5.64
C SER A 82 -8.03 5.25 6.96
N ARG A 83 -9.33 5.00 6.92
CA ARG A 83 -10.12 4.58 8.10
C ARG A 83 -9.60 3.33 8.80
N ALA A 84 -8.98 2.40 8.08
CA ALA A 84 -8.37 1.22 8.72
C ALA A 84 -7.23 1.59 9.68
N ASP A 85 -6.64 2.77 9.51
CA ASP A 85 -5.44 3.20 10.22
C ASP A 85 -5.76 4.14 11.38
N ALA A 86 -6.91 4.84 11.37
CA ALA A 86 -7.22 5.98 12.26
C ALA A 86 -6.96 5.76 13.77
N HIS A 87 -6.96 4.52 14.25
CA HIS A 87 -6.72 4.17 15.66
C HIS A 87 -5.58 3.16 15.87
N ARG A 88 -4.79 2.85 14.84
CA ARG A 88 -3.81 1.75 14.85
C ARG A 88 -2.43 2.13 14.31
N LEU A 89 -2.21 3.42 14.09
CA LEU A 89 -0.97 3.91 13.53
C LEU A 89 0.20 3.75 14.49
N MET A 90 1.28 3.22 13.94
CA MET A 90 2.61 3.27 14.54
C MET A 90 3.07 4.74 14.60
N PRO A 91 3.77 5.17 15.67
CA PRO A 91 4.45 6.46 15.70
C PRO A 91 5.36 6.64 14.47
N VAL A 92 5.47 7.86 13.96
CA VAL A 92 6.18 8.13 12.69
C VAL A 92 7.66 7.78 12.82
N GLU A 93 8.27 8.10 13.95
CA GLU A 93 9.67 7.84 14.25
C GLU A 93 9.95 6.33 14.29
N GLU A 94 9.06 5.55 14.90
CA GLU A 94 9.16 4.08 14.92
C GLU A 94 8.97 3.51 13.50
N ALA A 95 8.01 4.03 12.73
CA ALA A 95 7.77 3.60 11.35
C ALA A 95 8.97 3.89 10.44
N LEU A 96 9.60 5.07 10.59
CA LEU A 96 10.85 5.41 9.90
C LEU A 96 11.98 4.46 10.28
N ALA A 97 12.17 4.20 11.58
CA ALA A 97 13.21 3.30 12.05
C ALA A 97 13.02 1.87 11.50
N GLN A 98 11.79 1.34 11.54
CA GLN A 98 11.49 0.01 10.99
C GLN A 98 11.70 -0.06 9.48
N LEU A 99 11.26 0.96 8.73
CA LEU A 99 11.45 0.99 7.28
C LEU A 99 12.94 1.03 6.90
N ASN A 100 13.70 1.92 7.56
CA ASN A 100 15.13 2.09 7.28
C ASN A 100 15.93 0.84 7.68
N ALA A 101 15.62 0.24 8.83
CA ALA A 101 16.26 -1.00 9.27
C ALA A 101 15.98 -2.16 8.30
N ALA A 102 14.74 -2.28 7.80
CA ALA A 102 14.38 -3.29 6.80
C ALA A 102 15.15 -3.11 5.49
N ALA A 103 15.25 -1.87 4.98
CA ALA A 103 16.00 -1.57 3.76
C ALA A 103 17.51 -1.85 3.92
N ALA A 104 18.07 -1.56 5.10
CA ALA A 104 19.49 -1.74 5.41
C ALA A 104 19.95 -3.20 5.51
N ARG A 105 19.02 -4.17 5.57
CA ARG A 105 19.35 -5.60 5.62
C ARG A 105 20.04 -6.10 4.36
N GLU A 106 19.89 -5.41 3.23
CA GLU A 106 20.52 -5.77 1.97
C GLU A 106 21.34 -4.59 1.44
N ALA A 107 22.66 -4.74 1.44
CA ALA A 107 23.55 -3.81 0.77
C ALA A 107 23.45 -4.00 -0.74
N VAL A 108 23.07 -2.93 -1.46
CA VAL A 108 22.90 -2.95 -2.91
C VAL A 108 23.82 -1.95 -3.60
N VAL A 109 24.30 -2.33 -4.79
CA VAL A 109 25.08 -1.46 -5.67
C VAL A 109 24.21 -1.09 -6.88
N PRO A 110 24.01 0.19 -7.19
CA PRO A 110 23.29 0.59 -8.40
C PRO A 110 23.94 0.01 -9.66
N ARG A 111 23.11 -0.49 -10.58
CA ARG A 111 23.54 -1.00 -11.88
C ARG A 111 22.70 -0.36 -12.98
N LEU A 112 23.34 0.05 -14.07
CA LEU A 112 22.65 0.46 -15.28
C LEU A 112 22.68 -0.69 -16.27
N ASP A 113 21.51 -1.23 -16.59
CA ASP A 113 21.36 -2.24 -17.64
C ASP A 113 20.91 -1.55 -18.93
N TRP A 114 21.67 -1.73 -20.01
CA TRP A 114 21.35 -1.14 -21.31
C TRP A 114 21.42 -2.18 -22.43
N PRO A 115 20.39 -3.03 -22.57
CA PRO A 115 20.32 -4.02 -23.64
C PRO A 115 20.24 -3.34 -25.01
N ALA A 116 20.85 -3.96 -26.02
CA ALA A 116 20.81 -3.46 -27.38
C ALA A 116 19.36 -3.44 -27.92
N GLY A 117 18.93 -2.29 -28.44
CA GLY A 117 17.58 -2.12 -28.96
C GLY A 117 16.49 -1.84 -27.91
N GLU A 118 16.86 -1.71 -26.64
CA GLU A 118 15.93 -1.38 -25.55
C GLU A 118 16.30 -0.07 -24.85
N ALA A 119 15.33 0.49 -24.12
CA ALA A 119 15.59 1.63 -23.24
C ALA A 119 16.46 1.19 -22.05
N PRO A 120 17.36 2.07 -21.54
CA PRO A 120 18.14 1.78 -20.34
C PRO A 120 17.23 1.58 -19.13
N ARG A 121 17.61 0.65 -18.25
CA ARG A 121 16.89 0.33 -17.02
C ARG A 121 17.84 0.42 -15.84
N ALA A 122 17.40 1.10 -14.78
CA ALA A 122 18.10 1.05 -13.51
C ALA A 122 17.80 -0.28 -12.82
N GLY A 123 18.84 -0.93 -12.31
CA GLY A 123 18.77 -2.13 -11.51
C GLY A 123 19.70 -2.04 -10.30
N VAL A 124 19.77 -3.11 -9.54
CA VAL A 124 20.69 -3.23 -8.40
C VAL A 124 21.38 -4.58 -8.40
N LEU A 125 22.63 -4.59 -7.98
CA LEU A 125 23.37 -5.80 -7.61
C LEU A 125 23.28 -5.99 -6.10
N SER A 126 23.16 -7.25 -5.70
CA SER A 126 23.11 -7.64 -4.29
C SER A 126 23.96 -8.90 -4.09
N ALA A 127 24.72 -8.92 -3.00
CA ALA A 127 25.46 -10.10 -2.56
C ALA A 127 24.68 -10.95 -1.54
N GLU A 128 23.47 -10.53 -1.15
CA GLU A 128 22.63 -11.23 -0.18
C GLU A 128 22.12 -12.56 -0.76
N PRO A 129 22.50 -13.73 -0.21
CA PRO A 129 22.03 -15.01 -0.72
C PRO A 129 20.59 -15.34 -0.31
N ASP A 130 20.07 -14.77 0.78
CA ASP A 130 18.73 -15.09 1.28
C ASP A 130 17.65 -14.29 0.55
N ALA A 131 16.83 -15.01 -0.24
CA ALA A 131 15.73 -14.42 -0.99
C ALA A 131 14.68 -13.74 -0.08
N ASN A 132 14.46 -14.26 1.13
CA ASN A 132 13.51 -13.69 2.09
C ASN A 132 14.01 -12.34 2.63
N VAL A 133 15.31 -12.22 2.91
CA VAL A 133 15.93 -10.95 3.31
C VAL A 133 15.83 -9.94 2.17
N ARG A 134 16.16 -10.36 0.93
CA ARG A 134 16.03 -9.51 -0.26
C ARG A 134 14.60 -9.04 -0.48
N LEU A 135 13.59 -9.88 -0.25
CA LEU A 135 12.18 -9.50 -0.37
C LEU A 135 11.83 -8.34 0.55
N ILE A 136 12.17 -8.44 1.84
CA ILE A 136 11.87 -7.40 2.82
C ILE A 136 12.61 -6.11 2.47
N ALA A 137 13.90 -6.20 2.15
CA ALA A 137 14.71 -5.04 1.82
C ALA A 137 14.26 -4.38 0.52
N ALA A 138 13.87 -5.14 -0.51
CA ALA A 138 13.34 -4.63 -1.77
C ALA A 138 12.00 -3.91 -1.58
N LEU A 139 11.07 -4.48 -0.80
CA LEU A 139 9.81 -3.82 -0.48
C LEU A 139 10.03 -2.53 0.32
N ALA A 140 11.00 -2.53 1.24
CA ALA A 140 11.36 -1.36 2.02
C ALA A 140 11.98 -0.26 1.15
N ARG A 141 12.95 -0.58 0.29
CA ARG A 141 13.53 0.37 -0.67
C ARG A 141 12.48 0.94 -1.62
N ALA A 142 11.58 0.11 -2.14
CA ALA A 142 10.49 0.58 -3.00
C ALA A 142 9.54 1.56 -2.27
N ALA A 143 9.34 1.40 -0.96
CA ALA A 143 8.58 2.35 -0.15
C ALA A 143 9.35 3.65 0.09
N ILE A 144 10.67 3.59 0.30
CA ILE A 144 11.55 4.77 0.38
C ILE A 144 11.51 5.54 -0.95
N ASP A 145 11.69 4.87 -2.08
CA ASP A 145 11.65 5.48 -3.41
C ASP A 145 10.29 6.13 -3.69
N PHE A 146 9.19 5.46 -3.33
CA PHE A 146 7.84 6.01 -3.50
C PHE A 146 7.62 7.27 -2.63
N LEU A 147 8.03 7.23 -1.36
CA LEU A 147 7.83 8.32 -0.41
C LEU A 147 8.79 9.49 -0.64
N SER A 148 9.95 9.26 -1.24
CA SER A 148 10.88 10.34 -1.63
C SER A 148 10.61 10.86 -3.04
N GLY A 149 9.84 10.12 -3.85
CA GLY A 149 9.53 10.44 -5.23
C GLY A 149 8.33 11.38 -5.43
N PRO A 150 8.12 11.87 -6.67
CA PRO A 150 7.07 12.82 -7.01
C PRO A 150 5.65 12.24 -6.85
N GLN A 151 5.49 10.92 -6.89
CA GLN A 151 4.19 10.26 -6.74
C GLN A 151 3.60 10.45 -5.34
N ARG A 152 4.44 10.70 -4.32
CA ARG A 152 4.01 11.08 -2.97
C ARG A 152 3.03 12.25 -2.99
N GLU A 153 3.27 13.27 -3.81
CA GLU A 153 2.41 14.47 -3.87
C GLU A 153 0.99 14.18 -4.37
N GLN A 154 0.85 13.10 -5.14
CA GLN A 154 -0.40 12.62 -5.70
C GLN A 154 -1.07 11.53 -4.83
N LEU A 155 -0.41 11.07 -3.76
CA LEU A 155 -0.92 10.08 -2.83
C LEU A 155 -2.15 10.62 -2.06
N ARG A 156 -3.21 9.83 -1.98
CA ARG A 156 -4.42 10.15 -1.21
C ARG A 156 -4.97 8.91 -0.51
N ALA A 157 -5.64 9.10 0.62
CA ALA A 157 -6.53 8.10 1.19
C ALA A 157 -7.91 8.18 0.51
N CYS A 158 -8.52 7.02 0.20
CA CYS A 158 -9.86 6.99 -0.39
C CYS A 158 -10.95 7.13 0.68
N ASN A 159 -11.69 8.23 0.63
CA ASN A 159 -12.73 8.55 1.62
C ASN A 159 -14.15 8.06 1.26
N ALA A 160 -14.30 7.28 0.18
CA ALA A 160 -15.59 6.64 -0.13
C ALA A 160 -16.05 5.75 1.02
N PRO A 161 -17.36 5.63 1.31
CA PRO A 161 -17.88 4.70 2.31
C PRO A 161 -17.27 3.29 2.22
N ARG A 162 -16.85 2.78 3.39
CA ARG A 162 -16.15 1.50 3.61
C ARG A 162 -14.79 1.28 2.92
N CYS A 163 -14.29 2.22 2.10
CA CYS A 163 -12.94 2.10 1.54
C CYS A 163 -11.82 2.36 2.57
N VAL A 164 -10.71 1.63 2.43
CA VAL A 164 -9.53 1.68 3.32
C VAL A 164 -8.20 1.73 2.53
N ARG A 165 -8.29 2.04 1.24
CA ARG A 165 -7.14 2.06 0.32
C ARG A 165 -6.52 3.44 0.25
N TYR A 166 -5.20 3.46 0.12
CA TYR A 166 -4.46 4.58 -0.47
C TYR A 166 -4.45 4.45 -1.99
N PHE A 167 -4.27 5.57 -2.70
CA PHE A 167 -4.14 5.58 -4.16
C PHE A 167 -3.33 6.80 -4.61
N VAL A 168 -2.74 6.71 -5.80
CA VAL A 168 -2.13 7.85 -6.49
C VAL A 168 -3.15 8.41 -7.46
N LYS A 169 -3.41 9.73 -7.42
CA LYS A 169 -4.29 10.38 -8.40
C LYS A 169 -3.72 10.23 -9.80
N SER A 170 -4.55 9.86 -10.77
CA SER A 170 -4.19 9.91 -12.20
C SER A 170 -4.50 11.26 -12.84
N HIS A 171 -5.39 12.05 -12.24
CA HIS A 171 -5.74 13.40 -12.67
C HIS A 171 -6.26 14.23 -11.48
N GLY A 172 -6.17 15.57 -11.56
CA GLY A 172 -6.45 16.47 -10.44
C GLY A 172 -7.84 16.29 -9.79
N ARG A 173 -8.87 16.02 -10.61
CA ARG A 173 -10.27 15.83 -10.18
C ARG A 173 -10.58 14.46 -9.55
N GLN A 174 -9.62 13.53 -9.48
CA GLN A 174 -9.88 12.22 -8.91
C GLN A 174 -9.94 12.32 -7.38
N GLU A 175 -11.12 12.10 -6.78
CA GLU A 175 -11.29 12.08 -5.31
C GLU A 175 -11.36 10.65 -4.74
N TRP A 176 -11.49 9.63 -5.60
CA TRP A 176 -11.72 8.23 -5.19
C TRP A 176 -10.77 7.28 -5.92
N CYS A 177 -10.37 6.19 -5.26
CA CYS A 177 -9.42 5.23 -5.84
C CYS A 177 -9.95 4.47 -7.07
N LYS A 178 -11.28 4.29 -7.19
CA LYS A 178 -11.95 3.63 -8.33
C LYS A 178 -13.34 4.23 -8.58
N PRO A 179 -13.90 4.14 -9.81
CA PRO A 179 -15.25 4.62 -10.10
C PRO A 179 -16.35 4.06 -9.18
N SER A 180 -16.26 2.78 -8.81
CA SER A 180 -17.20 2.14 -7.87
C SER A 180 -17.20 2.79 -6.48
N CYS A 181 -16.08 3.38 -6.06
CA CYS A 181 -16.00 4.13 -4.80
C CYS A 181 -16.77 5.46 -4.89
N GLY A 182 -16.71 6.13 -6.04
CA GLY A 182 -17.52 7.33 -6.32
C GLY A 182 -19.03 7.03 -6.32
N ASN A 183 -19.43 5.91 -6.93
CA ASN A 183 -20.83 5.45 -6.91
C ASN A 183 -21.31 5.20 -5.48
N ARG A 184 -20.52 4.48 -4.65
CA ARG A 184 -20.86 4.27 -3.23
C ARG A 184 -20.99 5.58 -2.46
N ALA A 185 -20.10 6.56 -2.70
CA ALA A 185 -20.19 7.86 -2.06
C ALA A 185 -21.46 8.62 -2.45
N ARG A 186 -21.87 8.57 -3.72
CA ARG A 186 -23.11 9.19 -4.20
C ARG A 186 -24.35 8.55 -3.58
N VAL A 187 -24.40 7.23 -3.55
CA VAL A 187 -25.50 6.45 -2.96
C VAL A 187 -25.62 6.75 -1.46
N ALA A 188 -24.53 6.76 -0.71
CA ALA A 188 -24.55 7.08 0.72
C ALA A 188 -25.09 8.50 0.99
N ARG A 189 -24.66 9.50 0.21
CA ARG A 189 -25.18 10.88 0.32
C ARG A 189 -26.68 10.96 0.04
N HIS A 190 -27.20 10.18 -0.91
CA HIS A 190 -28.63 10.13 -1.18
C HIS A 190 -29.43 9.56 -0.01
N TYR A 191 -28.98 8.45 0.59
CA TYR A 191 -29.62 7.88 1.79
C TYR A 191 -29.55 8.82 2.99
N GLN A 192 -28.42 9.46 3.23
CA GLN A 192 -28.28 10.45 4.31
C GLN A 192 -29.26 11.61 4.18
N ARG A 193 -29.48 12.11 2.95
CA ARG A 193 -30.49 13.16 2.70
C ARG A 193 -31.91 12.67 2.94
N ARG A 194 -32.26 11.47 2.46
CA ARG A 194 -33.60 10.90 2.68
C ARG A 194 -33.89 10.69 4.16
N ASN A 195 -32.96 10.08 4.90
CA ASN A 195 -33.13 9.86 6.33
C ASN A 195 -33.18 11.16 7.13
N ALA A 196 -32.52 12.23 6.68
CA ALA A 196 -32.60 13.55 7.31
C ALA A 196 -33.95 14.25 7.04
N VAL A 197 -34.55 14.04 5.87
CA VAL A 197 -35.90 14.51 5.55
C VAL A 197 -36.94 13.73 6.37
N ASP A 198 -36.85 12.39 6.38
CA ASP A 198 -37.75 11.53 7.17
C ASP A 198 -37.65 11.82 8.68
N ALA A 199 -36.46 12.14 9.19
CA ALA A 199 -36.27 12.53 10.59
C ALA A 199 -36.76 13.97 10.89
N GLY A 200 -36.82 14.85 9.89
CA GLY A 200 -37.40 16.18 10.00
C GLY A 200 -38.93 16.15 10.01
N ASP A 201 -39.53 15.31 9.15
CA ASP A 201 -41.00 15.12 9.08
C ASP A 201 -41.56 14.44 10.34
N LEU A 202 -40.75 13.64 11.05
CA LEU A 202 -41.12 13.04 12.34
C LEU A 202 -40.92 13.99 13.55
N ALA A 203 -40.32 15.17 13.34
CA ALA A 203 -40.02 16.15 14.38
C ALA A 203 -40.92 17.39 14.36
N GLU A 204 -41.85 17.51 13.40
CA GLU A 204 -42.92 18.53 13.41
C GLU A 204 -44.19 17.97 14.10
N PRO A 205 -44.71 18.62 15.16
CA PRO A 205 -45.92 18.20 15.87
C PRO A 205 -47.22 18.58 15.15
#